data_AF-A0A949PHQ5-F1
#
_entry.id   AF-A0A949PHQ5-F1
#
_cell.length_a   1.000
_cell.length_b   1.000
_cell.length_c   1.000
_cell.angle_alpha   90.00
_cell.angle_beta   90.00
_cell.angle_gamma   90.00
#
_symmetry.space_group_name_H-M   'P 1'
#
loop_
_entity.id
_entity.type
_entity.pdbx_description
1 polymer ?
#
loop_
_entity_poly.entity_id
_entity_poly.type
_entity_poly.pdbx_seq_one_letter_code
_entity_poly.pdbx_strand_id
1 'polypeptide(L)' 'MNKFVLISGCSGGGKSTLLAELGKRGHLIIEEPGRRIIAEQTSPTAAALPWNDMTTFARRAIEM' A
#
# COMPACT_ATOMS: atom_id res chain seq x y z
N MET A 1 -24.48 8.38 1.60
CA MET A 1 -23.59 7.83 2.64
C MET A 1 -22.52 7.01 1.94
N ASN A 2 -21.25 7.41 2.01
CA ASN A 2 -20.18 6.70 1.33
C ASN A 2 -19.78 5.48 2.16
N LYS A 3 -19.78 4.29 1.55
CA LYS A 3 -19.34 3.05 2.20
C LYS A 3 -17.84 2.88 1.94
N PHE A 4 -17.05 2.90 3.00
CA PHE A 4 -15.62 2.55 2.94
C PHE A 4 -15.44 1.10 3.37
N VAL A 5 -14.67 0.34 2.59
CA VAL A 5 -14.38 -1.08 2.85
C VAL A 5 -12.87 -1.24 2.99
N LEU A 6 -12.43 -1.77 4.13
CA LEU A 6 -11.03 -2.07 4.40
C LEU A 6 -10.74 -3.54 4.11
N ILE A 7 -9.74 -3.81 3.27
CA ILE A 7 -9.21 -5.15 3.01
C ILE A 7 -7.93 -5.30 3.83
N SER A 8 -7.91 -6.23 4.79
CA SER A 8 -6.74 -6.52 5.63
C SER A 8 -6.30 -7.98 5.50
N GLY A 9 -5.05 -8.28 5.85
CA GLY A 9 -4.48 -9.64 5.78
C GLY A 9 -2.96 -9.66 5.52
N CYS A 10 -2.36 -10.85 5.61
CA CYS A 10 -0.91 -11.04 5.50
C CYS A 10 -0.32 -10.67 4.13
N SER A 11 0.99 -10.41 4.07
CA SER A 11 1.73 -10.27 2.80
C SER A 11 1.58 -11.56 1.97
N GLY A 12 1.45 -11.42 0.64
CA GLY A 12 1.22 -12.56 -0.26
C GLY A 12 -0.23 -13.10 -0.31
N GLY A 13 -1.14 -12.66 0.56
CA GLY A 13 -2.54 -13.15 0.61
C GLY A 13 -3.47 -12.66 -0.51
N GLY A 14 -2.94 -12.13 -1.62
CA GLY A 14 -3.75 -11.72 -2.77
C GLY A 14 -4.53 -10.39 -2.65
N LYS A 15 -4.36 -9.62 -1.57
CA LYS A 15 -5.08 -8.35 -1.34
C LYS A 15 -4.97 -7.36 -2.50
N SER A 16 -3.76 -7.10 -2.99
CA SER A 16 -3.57 -6.15 -4.09
C SER A 16 -4.13 -6.69 -5.41
N THR A 17 -4.14 -8.02 -5.61
CA THR A 17 -4.78 -8.67 -6.77
C THR A 17 -6.29 -8.44 -6.73
N LEU A 18 -6.91 -8.66 -5.57
CA LEU A 18 -8.33 -8.39 -5.35
C LEU A 18 -8.65 -6.90 -5.56
N LEU A 19 -7.83 -6.00 -5.01
CA LEU A 19 -8.01 -4.56 -5.16
C LEU A 19 -7.96 -4.13 -6.63
N ALA A 20 -6.97 -4.61 -7.39
CA ALA A 20 -6.87 -4.32 -8.83
C ALA A 20 -8.08 -4.85 -9.62
N GLU A 21 -8.56 -6.06 -9.28
CA GLU A 21 -9.75 -6.65 -9.91
C GLU A 21 -11.04 -5.87 -9.59
N LEU A 22 -11.19 -5.37 -8.35
CA LEU A 22 -12.30 -4.48 -7.99
C LEU A 22 -12.28 -3.18 -8.80
N GLY A 23 -11.09 -2.61 -9.01
CA GLY A 23 -10.91 -1.44 -9.88
C GLY A 23 -11.34 -1.71 -11.32
N LYS A 24 -10.92 -2.86 -11.89
CA LYS A 24 -11.34 -3.28 -13.24
C LYS A 24 -12.85 -3.48 -13.37
N ARG A 25 -13.53 -3.82 -12.28
CA ARG A 25 -14.99 -3.98 -12.22
C ARG A 25 -15.75 -2.68 -11.97
N GLY A 26 -15.05 -1.53 -11.94
CA GLY A 26 -15.65 -0.21 -11.83
C GLY A 26 -15.83 0.29 -10.40
N HIS A 27 -15.25 -0.38 -9.39
CA HIS A 27 -15.22 0.15 -8.03
C HIS A 27 -14.11 1.19 -7.88
N LEU A 28 -14.38 2.26 -7.12
CA LEU A 28 -13.34 3.18 -6.69
C LEU A 28 -12.39 2.45 -5.73
N ILE A 29 -11.09 2.51 -6.02
CA ILE A 29 -10.04 1.88 -5.21
C ILE A 29 -9.02 2.91 -4.75
N ILE A 30 -8.36 2.60 -3.65
CA ILE A 30 -7.21 3.34 -3.14
C ILE A 30 -6.07 2.34 -3.00
N GLU A 31 -5.00 2.54 -3.78
CA GLU A 31 -3.82 1.67 -3.71
C GLU A 31 -3.09 1.80 -2.38
N GLU A 32 -2.56 0.67 -1.89
CA GLU A 32 -1.82 0.58 -0.63
C GLU A 32 -0.61 1.54 -0.64
N PRO A 33 -0.56 2.59 0.21
CA PRO A 33 0.52 3.59 0.19
C PRO A 33 1.89 2.95 0.42
N GLY A 34 1.97 1.95 1.30
CA GLY A 34 3.20 1.20 1.54
C GLY A 34 3.80 0.55 0.29
N ARG A 35 2.95 0.04 -0.62
CA ARG A 35 3.41 -0.56 -1.88
C ARG A 35 3.96 0.49 -2.84
N ARG A 36 3.36 1.68 -2.89
CA ARG A 36 3.84 2.81 -3.69
C ARG A 36 5.20 3.29 -3.19
N ILE A 37 5.35 3.46 -1.88
CA ILE A 37 6.63 3.85 -1.26
C ILE A 37 7.75 2.86 -1.63
N ILE A 38 7.50 1.56 -1.47
CA ILE A 38 8.49 0.51 -1.79
C ILE A 38 8.86 0.57 -3.28
N ALA A 39 7.89 0.76 -4.18
CA ALA A 39 8.15 0.85 -5.61
C ALA A 39 8.95 2.11 -6.01
N GLU A 40 8.81 3.22 -5.27
CA GLU A 40 9.57 4.45 -5.47
C GLU A 40 11.03 4.33 -4.98
N GLN A 41 11.34 3.40 -4.07
CA GLN A 41 12.70 3.24 -3.53
C GLN A 41 13.59 2.44 -4.49
N THR A 42 14.59 3.11 -5.06
CA THR A 42 15.62 2.47 -5.90
C THR A 42 16.83 1.99 -5.12
N SER A 43 17.10 2.61 -3.96
CA SER A 43 18.19 2.21 -3.07
C SER A 43 17.72 1.17 -2.06
N PRO A 44 18.42 0.03 -1.93
CA PRO A 44 18.10 -0.98 -0.92
C PRO A 44 18.33 -0.48 0.52
N THR A 45 19.06 0.63 0.69
CA THR A 45 19.34 1.24 2.00
C THR A 45 18.46 2.47 2.29
N ALA A 46 17.42 2.72 1.49
CA ALA A 46 16.52 3.83 1.72
C ALA A 46 15.77 3.67 3.06
N ALA A 47 15.72 4.74 3.86
CA ALA A 47 15.01 4.76 5.14
C ALA A 47 13.50 4.58 4.98
N ALA A 48 12.95 4.94 3.81
CA ALA A 48 11.53 4.72 3.52
C ALA A 48 11.20 3.25 3.19
N LEU A 49 12.12 2.29 3.37
CA LEU A 49 11.81 0.86 3.29
C LEU A 49 11.46 0.32 4.69
N PRO A 50 10.41 -0.50 4.83
CA PRO A 50 9.92 -0.93 6.14
C PRO A 50 10.89 -1.82 6.92
N TRP A 51 11.84 -2.49 6.24
CA TRP A 51 12.88 -3.30 6.87
C TRP A 51 14.12 -2.50 7.28
N ASN A 52 14.27 -1.25 6.84
CA ASN A 52 15.36 -0.36 7.24
C ASN A 52 14.93 0.58 8.36
N ASP A 53 13.78 1.25 8.20
CA ASP A 53 13.22 2.13 9.22
C ASP A 53 11.68 2.16 9.11
N MET A 54 11.03 1.44 10.02
CA MET A 54 9.58 1.31 10.08
C MET A 54 8.87 2.63 10.44
N THR A 55 9.53 3.50 11.22
CA THR A 55 8.95 4.79 11.63
C THR A 55 8.91 5.75 10.45
N THR A 56 10.01 5.84 9.71
CA THR A 56 10.08 6.66 8.50
C THR A 56 9.10 6.17 7.43
N PHE A 57 8.99 4.84 7.24
CA PHE A 57 7.99 4.25 6.36
C PHE A 57 6.55 4.60 6.77
N ALA A 58 6.21 4.45 8.05
CA ALA A 58 4.87 4.75 8.56
C ALA A 58 4.50 6.23 8.40
N ARG A 59 5.42 7.14 8.74
CA ARG A 59 5.22 8.59 8.53
C ARG A 59 4.99 8.89 7.05
N ARG A 60 5.81 8.31 6.16
CA ARG A 60 5.65 8.55 4.73
C ARG A 60 4.32 8.02 4.20
N ALA A 61 3.85 6.87 4.70
CA ALA A 61 2.56 6.31 4.29
C ALA A 61 1.37 7.18 4.69
N ILE A 62 1.48 7.96 5.77
CA ILE A 62 0.46 8.91 6.23
C ILE A 62 0.47 10.20 5.37
N GLU A 63 1.62 10.59 4.82
CA GLU A 63 1.79 11.81 4.02
C GLU A 63 1.35 11.69 2.55
N MET A 64 1.13 10.47 2.06
CA MET A 64 0.69 10.20 0.68
C MET A 64 -0.82 10.35 0.49
#